data_AF-A0A1V4YHG8-F1
#
_entry.id   AF-A0A1V4YHG8-F1
#
_cell.length_a   1.000
_cell.length_b   1.000
_cell.length_c   1.000
_cell.angle_alpha   90.00
_cell.angle_beta   90.00
_cell.angle_gamma   90.00
#
_symmetry.space_group_name_H-M   'P 1'
#
loop_
_entity.id
_entity.type
_entity.pdbx_description
1 polymer ?
#
loop_
_entity_poly.entity_id
_entity_poly.type
_entity_poly.pdbx_seq_one_letter_code
_entity_poly.pdbx_strand_id
1 'polypeptide(L)'
;MHRDARLLIGAGVLVDPEVFLHELDYLSKYNVAERTFADIRCSIIEPEHKERDKASAHLSKKIGSTGTGCGPGNADRVGRVAKMAQDIEELQGHTTDVPLEVNQALDEEEYVFIEGSQGFGLSLYYGTYPFVTSKDTTASTAAADVGVGPTRVDDVIVVFKSYITRVGEGPFKTEMSEEEAEKMGLEEYGTVTGRRRRVGLFDMDLARESCMINGATQIALTCVDRLYPQCERVTDYSGLAPETKKFIDEIEGETGVPVTIISTGPDLKDTIDLRDELL
;
A
#
# COMPACT_ATOMS: atom_id res chain seq x y z
N MET A 1 -9.03 8.47 12.72
CA MET A 1 -10.14 8.19 11.77
C MET A 1 -10.90 9.48 11.53
N HIS A 2 -10.86 10.02 10.31
CA HIS A 2 -11.57 11.24 9.93
C HIS A 2 -13.02 10.90 9.55
N ARG A 3 -13.98 11.38 10.35
CA ARG A 3 -15.42 11.12 10.16
C ARG A 3 -16.08 12.00 9.11
N ASP A 4 -15.42 13.08 8.72
CA ASP A 4 -15.93 14.04 7.73
C ASP A 4 -15.40 13.75 6.32
N ALA A 5 -14.40 12.87 6.19
CA ALA A 5 -13.82 12.51 4.90
C ALA A 5 -14.80 11.71 4.03
N ARG A 6 -14.75 11.92 2.72
CA ARG A 6 -15.41 11.05 1.74
C ARG A 6 -14.46 9.92 1.36
N LEU A 7 -14.93 8.67 1.37
CA LEU A 7 -14.10 7.48 1.13
C LEU A 7 -14.47 6.88 -0.23
N LEU A 8 -13.50 6.79 -1.14
CA LEU A 8 -13.75 6.41 -2.53
C LEU A 8 -12.84 5.27 -2.97
N ILE A 9 -13.39 4.31 -3.72
CA ILE A 9 -12.63 3.21 -4.33
C ILE A 9 -12.59 3.45 -5.85
N GLY A 10 -11.41 3.77 -6.37
CA GLY A 10 -11.22 4.14 -7.78
C GLY A 10 -11.50 3.00 -8.77
N ALA A 11 -11.88 3.38 -10.00
CA ALA A 11 -12.21 2.45 -11.09
C ALA A 11 -11.12 1.41 -11.38
N GLY A 12 -9.85 1.70 -11.11
CA GLY A 12 -8.74 0.76 -11.29
C GLY A 12 -8.70 -0.39 -10.28
N VAL A 13 -9.50 -0.33 -9.22
CA VAL A 13 -9.51 -1.32 -8.14
C VAL A 13 -10.45 -2.49 -8.47
N LEU A 14 -10.12 -3.68 -7.96
CA LEU A 14 -10.99 -4.84 -7.96
C LEU A 14 -11.81 -4.87 -6.68
N VAL A 15 -13.12 -5.06 -6.77
CA VAL A 15 -14.02 -5.09 -5.62
C VAL A 15 -14.57 -6.49 -5.43
N ASP A 16 -14.40 -7.03 -4.24
CA ASP A 16 -15.08 -8.24 -3.77
C ASP A 16 -16.33 -7.79 -2.96
N PRO A 17 -17.56 -7.98 -3.49
CA PRO A 17 -18.76 -7.45 -2.83
C PRO A 17 -18.96 -8.01 -1.41
N GLU A 18 -18.58 -9.26 -1.18
CA GLU A 18 -18.71 -9.90 0.14
C GLU A 18 -17.80 -9.21 1.17
N VAL A 19 -16.53 -8.97 0.80
CA VAL A 19 -15.56 -8.30 1.66
C VAL A 19 -15.95 -6.84 1.87
N PHE A 20 -16.35 -6.14 0.81
CA PHE A 20 -16.77 -4.74 0.89
C PHE A 20 -17.93 -4.55 1.87
N LEU A 21 -19.01 -5.31 1.71
CA LEU A 21 -20.19 -5.21 2.58
C LEU A 21 -19.89 -5.63 4.02
N HIS A 22 -19.07 -6.68 4.20
CA HIS A 22 -18.60 -7.08 5.53
C HIS A 22 -17.81 -5.96 6.22
N GLU A 23 -16.91 -5.27 5.53
CA GLU A 23 -16.13 -4.17 6.11
C GLU A 23 -16.99 -2.96 6.47
N LEU A 24 -18.03 -2.66 5.68
CA LEU A 24 -18.99 -1.61 6.02
C LEU A 24 -19.73 -1.91 7.34
N ASP A 25 -20.17 -3.15 7.53
CA ASP A 25 -20.83 -3.60 8.77
C ASP A 25 -19.86 -3.62 9.96
N TYR A 26 -18.68 -4.22 9.76
CA TYR A 26 -17.64 -4.34 10.78
C TYR A 26 -17.19 -2.98 11.33
N LEU A 27 -17.17 -1.95 10.48
CA LEU A 27 -16.76 -0.59 10.82
C LEU A 27 -17.95 0.36 11.07
N SER A 28 -19.16 -0.16 11.27
CA SER A 28 -20.39 0.60 11.51
C SER A 28 -20.27 1.68 12.60
N LYS A 29 -19.50 1.45 13.67
CA LYS A 29 -19.22 2.45 14.73
C LYS A 29 -18.56 3.76 14.24
N TYR A 30 -17.97 3.76 13.05
CA TYR A 30 -17.34 4.91 12.40
C TYR A 30 -18.18 5.52 11.27
N ASN A 31 -19.41 5.02 11.08
CA ASN A 31 -20.32 5.47 10.04
C ASN A 31 -19.66 5.46 8.64
N VAL A 32 -19.03 4.35 8.28
CA VAL A 32 -18.35 4.22 6.97
C VAL A 32 -19.34 3.97 5.84
N ALA A 33 -20.44 3.24 6.10
CA ALA A 33 -21.43 2.89 5.08
C ALA A 33 -22.04 4.10 4.38
N GLU A 34 -22.22 5.22 5.10
CA GLU A 34 -22.79 6.46 4.56
C GLU A 34 -21.78 7.30 3.75
N ARG A 35 -20.48 6.96 3.81
CA ARG A 35 -19.40 7.79 3.27
C ARG A 35 -18.47 7.06 2.31
N THR A 36 -18.64 5.74 2.15
CA THR A 36 -17.81 4.88 1.31
C THR A 36 -18.53 4.51 0.03
N PHE A 37 -17.92 4.80 -1.12
CA PHE A 37 -18.46 4.49 -2.43
C PHE A 37 -17.40 3.88 -3.35
N ALA A 38 -17.78 2.87 -4.11
CA ALA A 38 -16.96 2.30 -5.17
C ALA A 38 -17.30 2.90 -6.53
N ASP A 39 -16.31 3.04 -7.41
CA ASP A 39 -16.59 3.48 -8.77
C ASP A 39 -17.48 2.45 -9.49
N ILE A 40 -18.47 2.94 -10.23
CA ILE A 40 -19.36 2.12 -11.08
C ILE A 40 -18.60 1.20 -12.06
N ARG A 41 -17.36 1.54 -12.43
CA ARG A 41 -16.48 0.80 -13.35
C ARG A 41 -15.46 -0.11 -12.65
N CYS A 42 -15.50 -0.25 -11.33
CA CYS A 42 -14.69 -1.24 -10.62
C CYS A 42 -15.03 -2.64 -11.13
N SER A 43 -14.01 -3.47 -11.41
CA SER A 43 -14.25 -4.86 -11.81
C SER A 43 -14.43 -5.76 -10.59
N ILE A 44 -15.27 -6.78 -10.73
CA ILE A 44 -15.73 -7.59 -9.61
C ILE A 44 -14.92 -8.86 -9.42
N ILE A 45 -14.54 -9.14 -8.18
CA ILE A 45 -13.96 -10.42 -7.77
C ILE A 45 -15.11 -11.40 -7.50
N GLU A 46 -15.33 -12.30 -8.44
CA GLU A 46 -16.29 -13.41 -8.30
C GLU A 46 -15.68 -14.60 -7.52
N PRO A 47 -16.50 -15.48 -6.92
CA PRO A 47 -16.03 -16.68 -6.22
C PRO A 47 -15.09 -17.55 -7.07
N GLU A 48 -15.38 -17.70 -8.36
CA GLU A 48 -14.54 -18.46 -9.29
C GLU A 48 -13.12 -17.89 -9.41
N HIS A 49 -12.94 -16.56 -9.28
CA HIS A 49 -11.60 -15.97 -9.28
C HIS A 49 -10.80 -16.43 -8.06
N LYS A 50 -11.42 -16.48 -6.88
CA LYS A 50 -10.78 -16.98 -5.64
C LYS A 50 -10.40 -18.46 -5.80
N GLU A 51 -11.28 -19.26 -6.41
CA GLU A 51 -11.04 -20.68 -6.67
C GLU A 51 -9.89 -20.89 -7.66
N ARG A 52 -9.89 -20.18 -8.81
CA ARG A 52 -8.82 -20.22 -9.82
C ARG A 52 -7.46 -19.83 -9.24
N ASP A 53 -7.44 -18.82 -8.37
CA ASP A 53 -6.22 -18.36 -7.71
C ASP A 53 -5.65 -19.44 -6.77
N LYS A 54 -6.50 -20.03 -5.91
CA LYS A 54 -6.11 -21.08 -4.96
C LYS A 54 -5.73 -22.39 -5.66
N ALA A 55 -6.47 -22.78 -6.70
CA ALA A 55 -6.30 -24.04 -7.41
C ALA A 55 -5.04 -24.06 -8.31
N SER A 56 -4.62 -22.89 -8.82
CA SER A 56 -3.43 -22.78 -9.64
C SER A 56 -2.17 -23.01 -8.81
N ALA A 57 -1.51 -24.16 -8.98
CA ALA A 57 -0.24 -24.44 -8.31
C ALA A 57 0.86 -23.41 -8.63
N HIS A 58 0.80 -22.79 -9.81
CA HIS A 58 1.69 -21.70 -10.16
C HIS A 58 1.45 -20.47 -9.28
N LEU A 59 0.20 -20.03 -9.14
CA LEU A 59 -0.14 -18.85 -8.34
C LEU A 59 0.01 -19.14 -6.84
N SER A 60 -0.58 -20.22 -6.34
CA SER A 60 -0.65 -20.50 -4.91
C SER A 60 0.66 -21.01 -4.31
N LYS A 61 1.43 -21.84 -5.05
CA LYS A 61 2.67 -22.44 -4.54
C LYS A 61 3.92 -21.69 -4.99
N LYS A 62 4.07 -21.43 -6.30
CA LYS A 62 5.29 -20.81 -6.85
C LYS A 62 5.31 -19.30 -6.61
N ILE A 63 4.25 -18.57 -6.96
CA ILE A 63 4.22 -17.12 -6.70
C ILE A 63 3.93 -16.86 -5.22
N GLY A 64 3.02 -17.64 -4.64
CA GLY A 64 2.54 -17.45 -3.29
C GLY A 64 1.47 -16.36 -3.20
N SER A 65 0.51 -16.36 -4.12
CA SER A 65 -0.62 -15.42 -4.12
C SER A 65 -1.41 -15.44 -2.80
N THR A 66 -2.19 -14.39 -2.56
CA THR A 66 -3.05 -14.27 -1.37
C THR A 66 -4.27 -15.19 -1.44
N GLY A 67 -4.63 -15.71 -2.61
CA GLY A 67 -5.86 -16.48 -2.81
C GLY A 67 -7.13 -15.63 -2.79
N THR A 68 -7.00 -14.30 -2.93
CA THR A 68 -8.12 -13.36 -2.95
C THR A 68 -8.73 -13.20 -4.35
N GLY A 69 -8.18 -13.85 -5.37
CA GLY A 69 -8.74 -13.81 -6.72
C GLY A 69 -8.32 -12.59 -7.55
N CYS A 70 -7.45 -11.71 -7.03
CA CYS A 70 -7.04 -10.50 -7.76
C CYS A 70 -6.33 -10.81 -9.08
N GLY A 71 -5.48 -11.85 -9.11
CA GLY A 71 -4.79 -12.28 -10.34
C GLY A 71 -5.78 -12.69 -11.44
N PRO A 72 -6.63 -13.71 -11.20
CA PRO A 72 -7.68 -14.09 -12.13
C PRO A 72 -8.65 -12.95 -12.48
N GLY A 73 -9.07 -12.13 -11.51
CA GLY A 73 -9.97 -10.99 -11.75
C GLY A 73 -9.36 -9.94 -12.69
N ASN A 74 -8.08 -9.61 -12.52
CA ASN A 74 -7.38 -8.72 -13.45
C ASN A 74 -7.19 -9.37 -14.83
N ALA A 75 -6.93 -10.67 -14.91
CA ALA A 75 -6.85 -11.38 -16.19
C ALA A 75 -8.18 -11.31 -16.96
N ASP A 76 -9.30 -11.46 -16.27
CA ASP A 76 -10.63 -11.38 -16.86
C ASP A 76 -11.01 -9.95 -17.24
N ARG A 77 -10.55 -8.95 -16.47
CA ARG A 77 -10.64 -7.51 -16.84
C ARG A 77 -9.86 -7.22 -18.13
N VAL A 78 -8.63 -7.70 -18.25
CA VAL A 78 -7.82 -7.61 -19.48
C VAL A 78 -8.50 -8.32 -20.65
N GLY A 79 -9.11 -9.49 -20.37
CA GLY A 79 -9.91 -10.25 -21.32
C GLY A 79 -11.20 -9.55 -21.75
N ARG A 80 -11.62 -8.48 -21.03
CA ARG A 80 -12.89 -7.75 -21.20
C ARG A 80 -14.12 -8.64 -20.97
N VAL A 81 -14.02 -9.53 -19.99
CA VAL A 81 -15.11 -10.47 -19.60
C VAL A 81 -15.51 -10.33 -18.13
N ALA A 82 -14.78 -9.54 -17.33
CA ALA A 82 -15.14 -9.27 -15.94
C ALA A 82 -16.43 -8.44 -15.82
N LYS A 83 -17.23 -8.73 -14.79
CA LYS A 83 -18.38 -7.91 -14.38
C LYS A 83 -17.92 -6.59 -13.76
N MET A 84 -18.76 -5.55 -13.87
CA MET A 84 -18.51 -4.22 -13.29
C MET A 84 -19.44 -3.96 -12.11
N ALA A 85 -19.03 -3.07 -11.19
CA ALA A 85 -19.77 -2.77 -9.97
C ALA A 85 -21.19 -2.24 -10.22
N GLN A 86 -21.41 -1.46 -11.27
CA GLN A 86 -22.76 -1.01 -11.67
C GLN A 86 -23.73 -2.15 -12.00
N ASP A 87 -23.22 -3.33 -12.35
CA ASP A 87 -24.03 -4.50 -12.73
C ASP A 87 -24.35 -5.39 -11.52
N ILE A 88 -23.87 -5.04 -10.32
CA ILE A 88 -24.04 -5.81 -9.08
C ILE A 88 -25.14 -5.17 -8.23
N GLU A 89 -26.24 -5.89 -8.04
CA GLU A 89 -27.42 -5.41 -7.30
C GLU A 89 -27.07 -5.07 -5.84
N GLU A 90 -26.21 -5.88 -5.21
CA GLU A 90 -25.80 -5.72 -3.81
C GLU A 90 -24.94 -4.47 -3.57
N LEU A 91 -24.39 -3.85 -4.62
CA LEU A 91 -23.62 -2.61 -4.54
C LEU A 91 -24.45 -1.37 -4.85
N GLN A 92 -25.75 -1.51 -5.15
CA GLN A 92 -26.62 -0.37 -5.37
C GLN A 92 -26.70 0.51 -4.12
N GLY A 93 -26.54 1.82 -4.30
CA GLY A 93 -26.46 2.80 -3.21
C GLY A 93 -25.04 2.99 -2.63
N HIS A 94 -24.09 2.13 -2.99
CA HIS A 94 -22.68 2.24 -2.59
C HIS A 94 -21.74 2.43 -3.80
N THR A 95 -22.28 2.90 -4.91
CA THR A 95 -21.50 3.20 -6.13
C THR A 95 -21.62 4.66 -6.55
N THR A 96 -20.57 5.18 -7.18
CA THR A 96 -20.52 6.56 -7.71
C THR A 96 -19.56 6.68 -8.91
N ASP A 97 -19.42 7.86 -9.51
CA ASP A 97 -18.37 8.20 -10.48
C ASP A 97 -17.19 8.85 -9.73
N VAL A 98 -16.20 8.04 -9.36
CA VAL A 98 -15.06 8.47 -8.52
C VAL A 98 -14.16 9.49 -9.24
N PRO A 99 -13.71 9.28 -10.49
CA PRO A 99 -13.00 10.30 -11.26
C PRO A 99 -13.72 11.64 -11.31
N LEU A 100 -15.05 11.66 -11.47
CA LEU A 100 -15.81 12.92 -11.47
C LEU A 100 -15.69 13.61 -10.11
N GLU A 101 -16.03 12.92 -9.02
CA GLU A 101 -16.01 13.49 -7.67
C GLU A 101 -14.61 13.95 -7.27
N VAL A 102 -13.58 13.14 -7.52
CA VAL A 102 -12.20 13.46 -7.19
C VAL A 102 -11.72 14.68 -7.96
N ASN A 103 -12.01 14.77 -9.27
CA ASN A 103 -11.57 15.94 -10.04
C ASN A 103 -12.37 17.20 -9.70
N GLN A 104 -13.65 17.08 -9.29
CA GLN A 104 -14.43 18.21 -8.76
C GLN A 104 -13.85 18.70 -7.44
N ALA A 105 -13.52 17.81 -6.50
CA ALA A 105 -12.86 18.17 -5.25
C ALA A 105 -11.54 18.91 -5.51
N LEU A 106 -10.72 18.42 -6.45
CA LEU A 106 -9.48 19.09 -6.85
C LEU A 106 -9.73 20.45 -7.54
N ASP A 107 -10.82 20.61 -8.29
CA ASP A 107 -11.20 21.91 -8.90
C ASP A 107 -11.69 22.91 -7.85
N GLU A 108 -12.23 22.41 -6.73
CA GLU A 108 -12.69 23.17 -5.56
C GLU A 108 -11.57 23.40 -4.52
N GLU A 109 -10.32 23.08 -4.88
CA GLU A 109 -9.13 23.20 -4.01
C GLU A 109 -9.23 22.39 -2.71
N GLU A 110 -10.02 21.30 -2.70
CA GLU A 110 -10.09 20.37 -1.59
C GLU A 110 -8.90 19.39 -1.59
N TYR A 111 -8.59 18.84 -0.40
CA TYR A 111 -7.53 17.85 -0.24
C TYR A 111 -7.99 16.46 -0.66
N VAL A 112 -7.29 15.88 -1.63
CA VAL A 112 -7.46 14.47 -2.04
C VAL A 112 -6.25 13.66 -1.60
N PHE A 113 -6.48 12.63 -0.77
CA PHE A 113 -5.45 11.67 -0.38
C PHE A 113 -5.69 10.33 -1.06
N ILE A 114 -4.72 9.86 -1.84
CA ILE A 114 -4.79 8.61 -2.60
C ILE A 114 -3.94 7.55 -1.90
N GLU A 115 -4.58 6.46 -1.47
CA GLU A 115 -3.89 5.31 -0.89
C GLU A 115 -3.62 4.25 -1.98
N GLY A 116 -2.34 3.93 -2.19
CA GLY A 116 -1.90 2.90 -3.14
C GLY A 116 -1.77 1.51 -2.52
N SER A 117 -1.88 0.48 -3.34
CA SER A 117 -1.45 -0.88 -3.01
C SER A 117 -0.75 -1.51 -4.22
N GLN A 118 0.26 -2.36 -4.08
CA GLN A 118 1.03 -2.76 -2.90
C GLN A 118 2.30 -1.88 -2.78
N GLY A 119 3.48 -2.45 -2.54
CA GLY A 119 4.76 -1.74 -2.58
C GLY A 119 5.49 -1.91 -3.93
N PHE A 120 6.51 -1.06 -4.18
CA PHE A 120 7.27 -1.03 -5.44
C PHE A 120 7.84 -2.39 -5.87
N GLY A 121 8.44 -3.15 -4.94
CA GLY A 121 9.03 -4.46 -5.24
C GLY A 121 8.04 -5.52 -5.76
N LEU A 122 6.73 -5.25 -5.64
CA LEU A 122 5.64 -6.08 -6.16
C LEU A 122 4.99 -5.51 -7.42
N SER A 123 5.48 -4.42 -7.99
CA SER A 123 5.02 -3.89 -9.28
C SER A 123 5.08 -4.97 -10.36
N LEU A 124 4.01 -5.12 -11.13
CA LEU A 124 4.00 -6.03 -12.29
C LEU A 124 5.09 -5.70 -13.31
N TYR A 125 5.49 -4.43 -13.42
CA TYR A 125 6.44 -3.97 -14.43
C TYR A 125 7.87 -3.89 -13.90
N TYR A 126 8.05 -3.31 -12.71
CA TYR A 126 9.35 -2.94 -12.15
C TYR A 126 9.77 -3.84 -10.98
N GLY A 127 8.85 -4.64 -10.45
CA GLY A 127 9.12 -5.55 -9.35
C GLY A 127 9.87 -6.81 -9.79
N THR A 128 10.01 -7.74 -8.85
CA THR A 128 10.75 -9.00 -9.06
C THR A 128 9.97 -10.06 -9.87
N TYR A 129 9.55 -9.72 -11.09
CA TYR A 129 8.75 -10.61 -11.94
C TYR A 129 9.42 -12.00 -12.09
N PRO A 130 8.67 -13.11 -11.97
CA PRO A 130 7.21 -13.21 -11.88
C PRO A 130 6.64 -13.10 -10.45
N PHE A 131 7.46 -12.88 -9.43
CA PHE A 131 7.05 -12.84 -8.02
C PHE A 131 6.55 -11.46 -7.60
N VAL A 132 5.49 -11.02 -8.28
CA VAL A 132 4.89 -9.69 -8.20
C VAL A 132 3.37 -9.82 -8.11
N THR A 133 2.68 -8.72 -7.87
CA THR A 133 1.22 -8.69 -7.98
C THR A 133 0.78 -8.66 -9.44
N SER A 134 -0.52 -8.66 -9.68
CA SER A 134 -1.12 -8.69 -11.02
C SER A 134 -1.28 -7.31 -11.67
N LYS A 135 -0.68 -6.27 -11.10
CA LYS A 135 -0.81 -4.87 -11.52
C LYS A 135 0.46 -4.08 -11.17
N ASP A 136 0.71 -2.99 -11.87
CA ASP A 136 1.68 -2.02 -11.38
C ASP A 136 1.22 -1.39 -10.05
N THR A 137 2.19 -1.01 -9.21
CA THR A 137 1.97 -0.51 -7.85
C THR A 137 2.58 0.87 -7.61
N THR A 138 3.01 1.55 -8.69
CA THR A 138 3.62 2.88 -8.58
C THR A 138 2.57 3.97 -8.39
N ALA A 139 3.02 5.15 -7.94
CA ALA A 139 2.20 6.34 -7.75
C ALA A 139 1.42 6.74 -9.01
N SER A 140 2.02 6.58 -10.20
CA SER A 140 1.35 6.84 -11.47
C SER A 140 0.12 5.93 -11.68
N THR A 141 0.23 4.66 -11.27
CA THR A 141 -0.91 3.73 -11.33
C THR A 141 -1.94 4.05 -10.26
N ALA A 142 -1.53 4.44 -9.05
CA ALA A 142 -2.47 4.88 -8.01
C ALA A 142 -3.29 6.11 -8.47
N ALA A 143 -2.65 7.09 -9.13
CA ALA A 143 -3.34 8.23 -9.71
C ALA A 143 -4.31 7.81 -10.84
N ALA A 144 -3.87 6.93 -11.74
CA ALA A 144 -4.71 6.40 -12.81
C ALA A 144 -5.93 5.62 -12.27
N ASP A 145 -5.78 4.92 -11.14
CA ASP A 145 -6.85 4.12 -10.55
C ASP A 145 -8.05 4.93 -10.11
N VAL A 146 -7.80 6.14 -9.61
CA VAL A 146 -8.83 7.09 -9.17
C VAL A 146 -9.21 8.09 -10.25
N GLY A 147 -8.56 8.05 -11.43
CA GLY A 147 -8.85 8.94 -12.55
C GLY A 147 -8.28 10.36 -12.40
N VAL A 148 -7.14 10.50 -11.71
CA VAL A 148 -6.42 11.77 -11.56
C VAL A 148 -5.32 11.86 -12.62
N GLY A 149 -5.29 12.96 -13.37
CA GLY A 149 -4.24 13.22 -14.35
C GLY A 149 -2.89 13.46 -13.67
N PRO A 150 -1.76 13.03 -14.28
CA PRO A 150 -0.44 13.11 -13.63
C PRO A 150 0.01 14.55 -13.32
N THR A 151 -0.49 15.54 -14.05
CA THR A 151 -0.18 16.96 -13.81
C THR A 151 -0.94 17.56 -12.61
N ARG A 152 -1.82 16.80 -11.96
CA ARG A 152 -2.60 17.20 -10.78
C ARG A 152 -2.11 16.55 -9.49
N VAL A 153 -0.98 15.83 -9.53
CA VAL A 153 -0.39 15.20 -8.35
C VAL A 153 0.69 16.12 -7.82
N ASP A 154 0.44 16.72 -6.66
CA ASP A 154 1.38 17.65 -6.01
C ASP A 154 2.46 16.90 -5.23
N ASP A 155 2.06 15.89 -4.46
CA ASP A 155 2.93 15.15 -3.55
C ASP A 155 2.87 13.64 -3.76
N VAL A 156 4.03 12.99 -3.61
CA VAL A 156 4.15 11.53 -3.63
C VAL A 156 4.95 11.09 -2.41
N ILE A 157 4.25 10.48 -1.44
CA ILE A 157 4.86 9.89 -0.24
C ILE A 157 5.20 8.43 -0.51
N VAL A 158 6.49 8.08 -0.49
CA VAL A 158 6.92 6.67 -0.52
C VAL A 158 7.14 6.18 0.90
N VAL A 159 6.38 5.16 1.29
CA VAL A 159 6.47 4.56 2.63
C VAL A 159 7.51 3.46 2.64
N PHE A 160 8.53 3.62 3.47
CA PHE A 160 9.47 2.56 3.78
C PHE A 160 9.29 2.07 5.21
N LYS A 161 9.60 0.80 5.41
CA LYS A 161 9.88 0.26 6.73
C LYS A 161 11.38 0.23 6.93
N SER A 162 11.86 0.47 8.16
CA SER A 162 13.29 0.46 8.52
C SER A 162 14.01 -0.87 8.19
N TYR A 163 13.26 -1.94 7.96
CA TYR A 163 13.71 -3.23 7.45
C TYR A 163 12.72 -3.75 6.40
N ILE A 164 13.18 -4.64 5.51
CA ILE A 164 12.35 -5.15 4.44
C ILE A 164 11.67 -6.44 4.89
N THR A 165 10.42 -6.63 4.46
CA THR A 165 9.73 -7.90 4.60
C THR A 165 9.08 -8.34 3.30
N ARG A 166 9.09 -9.65 3.05
CA ARG A 166 8.49 -10.25 1.86
C ARG A 166 7.59 -11.41 2.23
N VAL A 167 6.40 -11.46 1.63
CA VAL A 167 5.52 -12.64 1.68
C VAL A 167 5.68 -13.41 0.37
N GLY A 168 5.76 -14.74 0.45
CA GLY A 168 5.90 -15.60 -0.71
C GLY A 168 7.35 -15.77 -1.19
N GLU A 169 7.49 -16.45 -2.32
CA GLU A 169 8.79 -16.73 -2.92
C GLU A 169 9.37 -15.49 -3.61
N GLY A 170 10.56 -15.67 -4.19
CA GLY A 170 11.24 -14.70 -5.06
C GLY A 170 12.49 -14.08 -4.43
N PRO A 171 13.30 -13.37 -5.23
CA PRO A 171 14.59 -12.84 -4.81
C PRO A 171 14.47 -11.86 -3.63
N PHE A 172 15.37 -11.97 -2.66
CA PHE A 172 15.44 -11.02 -1.56
C PHE A 172 16.91 -10.84 -1.16
N LYS A 173 17.53 -9.78 -1.69
CA LYS A 173 18.98 -9.54 -1.62
C LYS A 173 19.50 -9.42 -0.20
N THR A 174 18.75 -8.78 0.68
CA THR A 174 19.14 -8.48 2.06
C THR A 174 18.51 -9.43 3.08
N GLU A 175 17.95 -10.56 2.63
CA GLU A 175 17.30 -11.54 3.49
C GLU A 175 18.27 -12.08 4.55
N MET A 176 17.80 -12.10 5.79
CA MET A 176 18.48 -12.76 6.91
C MET A 176 17.79 -14.09 7.22
N SER A 177 18.46 -14.94 8.01
CA SER A 177 17.85 -16.19 8.47
C SER A 177 16.67 -15.93 9.43
N GLU A 178 15.74 -16.88 9.51
CA GLU A 178 14.62 -16.79 10.46
C GLU A 178 15.10 -16.66 11.92
N GLU A 179 16.19 -17.34 12.26
CA GLU A 179 16.80 -17.30 13.60
C GLU A 179 17.36 -15.89 13.92
N GLU A 180 17.99 -15.22 12.95
CA GLU A 180 18.46 -13.85 13.11
C GLU A 180 17.30 -12.87 13.27
N ALA A 181 16.25 -13.02 12.45
CA ALA A 181 15.06 -12.19 12.55
C ALA A 181 14.38 -12.32 13.93
N GLU A 182 14.26 -13.53 14.47
CA GLU A 182 13.73 -13.77 15.83
C GLU A 182 14.62 -13.17 16.91
N LYS A 183 15.94 -13.30 16.79
CA LYS A 183 16.88 -12.68 17.74
C LYS A 183 16.78 -11.16 17.76
N MET A 184 16.48 -10.56 16.61
CA MET A 184 16.24 -9.12 16.49
C MET A 184 14.80 -8.72 16.84
N GLY A 185 13.91 -9.68 17.10
CA GLY A 185 12.49 -9.43 17.36
C GLY A 185 11.75 -8.85 16.16
N LEU A 186 12.19 -9.11 14.92
CA LEU A 186 11.65 -8.55 13.67
C LEU A 186 10.65 -9.48 12.97
N GLU A 187 10.26 -10.60 13.59
CA GLU A 187 9.30 -11.54 13.03
C GLU A 187 7.94 -10.87 12.76
N GLU A 188 7.34 -11.21 11.62
CA GLU A 188 6.04 -10.68 11.21
C GLU A 188 5.22 -11.73 10.45
N TYR A 189 3.90 -11.58 10.48
CA TYR A 189 2.95 -12.45 9.81
C TYR A 189 2.04 -11.63 8.89
N GLY A 190 1.68 -12.19 7.74
CA GLY A 190 0.75 -11.55 6.80
C GLY A 190 -0.67 -11.51 7.35
N THR A 191 -1.34 -10.37 7.25
CA THR A 191 -2.70 -10.14 7.78
C THR A 191 -3.78 -11.01 7.14
N VAL A 192 -3.67 -11.27 5.83
CA VAL A 192 -4.66 -12.07 5.09
C VAL A 192 -4.40 -13.57 5.20
N THR A 193 -3.16 -14.00 4.96
CA THR A 193 -2.83 -15.43 4.86
C THR A 193 -2.29 -16.05 6.14
N GLY A 194 -1.92 -15.24 7.14
CA GLY A 194 -1.22 -15.68 8.34
C GLY A 194 0.21 -16.19 8.11
N ARG A 195 0.71 -16.16 6.87
CA ARG A 195 2.05 -16.66 6.54
C ARG A 195 3.13 -15.80 7.16
N ARG A 196 4.16 -16.45 7.71
CA ARG A 196 5.37 -15.79 8.19
C ARG A 196 6.03 -15.02 7.03
N ARG A 197 6.45 -13.78 7.31
CA ARG A 197 7.21 -12.95 6.39
C ARG A 197 8.68 -13.29 6.47
N ARG A 198 9.33 -13.36 5.31
CA ARG A 198 10.79 -13.30 5.21
C ARG A 198 11.22 -11.89 5.57
N VAL A 199 12.34 -11.76 6.29
CA VAL A 199 12.84 -10.49 6.82
C VAL A 199 14.24 -10.24 6.28
N GLY A 200 14.59 -8.98 6.05
CA GLY A 200 15.91 -8.59 5.61
C GLY A 200 16.22 -7.15 5.99
N LEU A 201 17.50 -6.79 5.96
CA LEU A 201 17.93 -5.42 6.22
C LEU A 201 17.43 -4.47 5.13
N PHE A 202 17.47 -3.16 5.42
CA PHE A 202 17.14 -2.12 4.45
C PHE A 202 18.01 -2.23 3.18
N ASP A 203 17.41 -2.10 2.01
CA ASP A 203 18.09 -2.15 0.71
C ASP A 203 18.08 -0.78 0.07
N MET A 204 19.21 -0.08 0.21
CA MET A 204 19.42 1.29 -0.27
C MET A 204 19.24 1.43 -1.78
N ASP A 205 19.70 0.43 -2.56
CA ASP A 205 19.53 0.42 -4.02
C ASP A 205 18.05 0.34 -4.41
N LEU A 206 17.30 -0.54 -3.73
CA LEU A 206 15.86 -0.70 -3.96
C LEU A 206 15.09 0.56 -3.56
N ALA A 207 15.48 1.21 -2.45
CA ALA A 207 14.87 2.45 -2.01
C ALA A 207 15.09 3.58 -3.02
N ARG A 208 16.32 3.73 -3.54
CA ARG A 208 16.66 4.71 -4.58
C ARG A 208 15.87 4.48 -5.85
N GLU A 209 15.79 3.24 -6.33
CA GLU A 209 15.00 2.89 -7.51
C GLU A 209 13.50 3.16 -7.29
N SER A 210 12.96 2.77 -6.13
CA SER A 210 11.57 3.02 -5.76
C SER A 210 11.23 4.51 -5.76
N CYS A 211 12.10 5.35 -5.17
CA CYS A 211 11.89 6.80 -5.13
C CYS A 211 11.95 7.41 -6.54
N MET A 212 12.94 7.02 -7.34
CA MET A 212 13.11 7.50 -8.71
C MET A 212 11.90 7.16 -9.59
N ILE A 213 11.40 5.92 -9.55
CA ILE A 213 10.28 5.49 -10.40
C ILE A 213 8.95 6.10 -9.95
N ASN A 214 8.73 6.25 -8.64
CA ASN A 214 7.50 6.85 -8.14
C ASN A 214 7.47 8.38 -8.28
N GLY A 215 8.62 9.03 -8.52
CA GLY A 215 8.72 10.48 -8.45
C GLY A 215 8.45 10.99 -7.04
N ALA A 216 9.04 10.32 -6.04
CA ALA A 216 8.79 10.61 -4.64
C ALA A 216 9.18 12.06 -4.29
N THR A 217 8.26 12.80 -3.65
CA THR A 217 8.54 14.13 -3.08
C THR A 217 9.02 14.02 -1.65
N GLN A 218 8.63 12.95 -0.95
CA GLN A 218 8.97 12.72 0.44
C GLN A 218 8.90 11.23 0.82
N ILE A 219 9.58 10.86 1.90
CA ILE A 219 9.61 9.52 2.46
C ILE A 219 8.91 9.52 3.84
N ALA A 220 8.08 8.50 4.06
CA ALA A 220 7.62 8.13 5.40
C ALA A 220 8.35 6.87 5.85
N LEU A 221 9.18 6.97 6.90
CA LEU A 221 9.95 5.87 7.47
C LEU A 221 9.24 5.29 8.70
N THR A 222 8.92 4.00 8.66
CA THR A 222 8.10 3.32 9.68
C THR A 222 8.86 2.21 10.40
N CYS A 223 8.34 1.83 11.57
CA CYS A 223 8.90 0.79 12.43
C CYS A 223 10.37 1.06 12.79
N VAL A 224 10.75 2.32 12.97
CA VAL A 224 12.13 2.67 13.31
C VAL A 224 12.51 2.09 14.67
N ASP A 225 11.58 2.07 15.62
CA ASP A 225 11.68 1.46 16.95
C ASP A 225 12.01 -0.04 16.91
N ARG A 226 11.55 -0.75 15.88
CA ARG A 226 11.80 -2.18 15.74
C ARG A 226 13.27 -2.48 15.44
N LEU A 227 13.93 -1.61 14.66
CA LEU A 227 15.36 -1.73 14.36
C LEU A 227 16.24 -0.97 15.36
N TYR A 228 15.72 0.12 15.92
CA TYR A 228 16.36 0.99 16.90
C TYR A 228 15.47 1.16 18.14
N PRO A 229 15.41 0.17 19.05
CA PRO A 229 14.51 0.17 20.21
C PRO A 229 14.65 1.38 21.14
N GLN A 230 15.82 2.01 21.17
CA GLN A 230 16.07 3.23 21.94
C GLN A 230 15.27 4.45 21.46
N CYS A 231 14.68 4.39 20.27
CA CYS A 231 13.84 5.45 19.73
C CYS A 231 12.35 5.21 19.94
N GLU A 232 11.95 4.13 20.62
CA GLU A 232 10.54 3.80 20.85
C GLU A 232 9.78 4.99 21.47
N ARG A 233 8.67 5.39 20.85
CA ARG A 233 7.78 6.47 21.27
C ARG A 233 8.43 7.85 21.36
N VAL A 234 9.59 8.05 20.72
CA VAL A 234 10.17 9.40 20.57
C VAL A 234 9.31 10.20 19.59
N THR A 235 8.84 11.37 20.01
CA THR A 235 7.93 12.23 19.23
C THR A 235 8.57 13.52 18.74
N ASP A 236 9.88 13.71 19.00
CA ASP A 236 10.63 14.89 18.57
C ASP A 236 11.96 14.44 17.95
N TYR A 237 12.31 15.00 16.78
CA TYR A 237 13.49 14.59 16.03
C TYR A 237 14.79 14.82 16.82
N SER A 238 14.87 15.86 17.65
CA SER A 238 16.06 16.11 18.48
C SER A 238 16.32 14.97 19.47
N GLY A 239 15.26 14.26 19.90
CA GLY A 239 15.30 13.12 20.80
C GLY A 239 15.76 11.80 20.16
N LEU A 240 15.86 11.71 18.83
CA LEU A 240 16.35 10.50 18.18
C LEU A 240 17.83 10.25 18.48
N ALA A 241 18.18 8.97 18.67
CA ALA A 241 19.56 8.55 18.89
C ALA A 241 20.45 8.86 17.67
N PRO A 242 21.76 9.14 17.86
CA PRO A 242 22.67 9.48 16.77
C PRO A 242 22.71 8.45 15.64
N GLU A 243 22.63 7.16 15.97
CA GLU A 243 22.65 6.07 15.00
C GLU A 243 21.39 6.05 14.12
N THR A 244 20.24 6.40 14.70
CA THR A 244 18.97 6.50 13.99
C THR A 244 18.96 7.70 13.05
N LYS A 245 19.48 8.85 13.50
CA LYS A 245 19.66 10.03 12.65
C LYS A 245 20.59 9.71 11.48
N LYS A 246 21.72 9.05 11.75
CA LYS A 246 22.65 8.59 10.71
C LYS A 246 21.98 7.68 9.68
N PHE A 247 21.11 6.77 10.12
CA PHE A 247 20.36 5.91 9.20
C PHE A 247 19.39 6.70 8.32
N ILE A 248 18.72 7.70 8.87
CA ILE A 248 17.87 8.63 8.12
C ILE A 248 18.71 9.41 7.10
N ASP A 249 19.84 10.00 7.53
CA ASP A 249 20.76 10.73 6.66
C ASP A 249 21.29 9.86 5.50
N GLU A 250 21.53 8.57 5.74
CA GLU A 250 21.95 7.61 4.72
C GLU A 250 20.83 7.35 3.69
N ILE A 251 19.57 7.22 4.13
CA ILE A 251 18.41 7.09 3.23
C ILE A 251 18.26 8.34 2.36
N GLU A 252 18.30 9.53 2.98
CA GLU A 252 18.17 10.80 2.25
C GLU A 252 19.34 10.99 1.27
N GLY A 253 20.56 10.66 1.69
CA GLY A 253 21.76 10.76 0.86
C GLY A 253 21.73 9.83 -0.36
N GLU A 254 21.23 8.59 -0.20
CA GLU A 254 21.13 7.64 -1.32
C GLU A 254 19.94 7.96 -2.24
N THR A 255 18.78 8.26 -1.67
CA THR A 255 17.54 8.45 -2.45
C THR A 255 17.41 9.85 -3.05
N GLY A 256 18.05 10.85 -2.42
CA GLY A 256 17.87 12.26 -2.74
C GLY A 256 16.50 12.82 -2.34
N VAL A 257 15.73 12.11 -1.50
CA VAL A 257 14.37 12.46 -1.09
C VAL A 257 14.33 12.63 0.43
N PRO A 258 13.72 13.72 0.96
CA PRO A 258 13.67 13.97 2.39
C PRO A 258 12.77 12.97 3.12
N VAL A 259 13.18 12.55 4.32
CA VAL A 259 12.37 11.74 5.25
C VAL A 259 11.59 12.69 6.14
N THR A 260 10.33 12.93 5.79
CA THR A 260 9.48 13.93 6.46
C THR A 260 8.59 13.34 7.54
N ILE A 261 8.34 12.03 7.51
CA ILE A 261 7.48 11.35 8.50
C ILE A 261 8.25 10.16 9.07
N ILE A 262 8.37 10.08 10.40
CA ILE A 262 9.10 9.01 11.09
C ILE A 262 8.21 8.39 12.15
N SER A 263 7.79 7.14 11.96
CA SER A 263 7.06 6.37 12.97
C SER A 263 8.03 5.62 13.89
N THR A 264 7.91 5.91 15.18
CA THR A 264 8.72 5.39 16.29
C THR A 264 7.92 4.46 17.20
N GLY A 265 6.75 4.02 16.74
CA GLY A 265 5.89 3.11 17.47
C GLY A 265 4.58 2.85 16.74
N PRO A 266 3.73 1.96 17.29
CA PRO A 266 2.49 1.54 16.65
C PRO A 266 1.34 2.54 16.82
N ASP A 267 1.41 3.45 17.79
CA ASP A 267 0.35 4.43 18.03
C ASP A 267 0.49 5.65 17.11
N LEU A 268 -0.62 6.28 16.72
CA LEU A 268 -0.63 7.49 15.88
C LEU A 268 0.23 8.64 16.45
N LYS A 269 0.30 8.74 17.79
CA LYS A 269 1.08 9.76 18.50
C LYS A 269 2.59 9.46 18.47
N ASP A 270 2.98 8.23 18.18
CA ASP A 270 4.38 7.78 18.13
C ASP A 270 4.93 8.06 16.71
N THR A 271 4.72 9.29 16.23
CA THR A 271 5.11 9.75 14.90
C THR A 271 5.71 11.15 15.02
N ILE A 272 6.86 11.33 14.40
CA ILE A 272 7.52 12.62 14.19
C ILE A 272 7.11 13.10 12.80
N ASP A 273 6.56 14.30 12.73
CA ASP A 273 6.15 14.95 11.49
C ASP A 273 7.04 16.18 11.28
N LEU A 274 7.78 16.18 10.18
CA LEU A 274 8.77 17.20 9.81
C LEU A 274 8.38 17.95 8.53
N ARG A 275 7.13 17.79 8.07
CA ARG A 275 6.70 18.36 6.79
C ARG A 275 6.72 19.88 6.81
N ASP A 276 6.35 20.51 7.92
CA ASP A 276 6.36 21.98 8.05
C ASP A 276 7.80 22.56 8.09
N GLU A 277 8.78 21.75 8.49
CA GLU A 277 10.19 22.14 8.58
C GLU A 277 10.99 21.87 7.30
N LEU A 278 10.58 20.88 6.51
CA LEU A 278 11.36 20.37 5.37
C LEU A 278 10.76 20.65 3.98
N LEU A 279 9.46 20.98 3.89
CA LEU A 279 8.76 21.30 2.63
C LEU A 279 8.34 22.77 2.59
#